data_AF-A0A6B3G318-F1
#
_entry.id   AF-A0A6B3G318-F1
#
_cell.length_a   1.000
_cell.length_b   1.000
_cell.length_c   1.000
_cell.angle_alpha   90.00
_cell.angle_beta   90.00
_cell.angle_gamma   90.00
#
_symmetry.space_group_name_H-M   'P 1'
#
loop_
_entity.id
_entity.type
_entity.pdbx_description
1 polymer ?
#
loop_
_entity_poly.entity_id
_entity_poly.type
_entity_poly.pdbx_seq_one_letter_code
_entity_poly.pdbx_strand_id
1 'polypeptide(L)' 'MTTIDWDAAAGSFDEEPDHGLLDPAVRDAWAGRLESWLPTTRGDVLDLGCGTGSLSLLAAGQGHRVT' A
#
# COMPACT_ATOMS: atom_id res chain seq x y z
N MET A 1 13.66 13.74 17.33
CA MET A 1 13.33 12.89 16.18
C MET A 1 14.29 11.72 16.24
N THR A 2 13.82 10.52 16.55
CA THR A 2 14.65 9.32 16.39
C THR A 2 14.80 9.05 14.91
N THR A 3 16.03 8.86 14.44
CA THR A 3 16.29 8.49 13.05
C THR A 3 15.98 7.00 12.92
N ILE A 4 15.02 6.64 12.08
CA ILE A 4 14.73 5.25 11.72
C ILE A 4 15.72 4.84 10.64
N ASP A 5 16.39 3.71 10.85
CA ASP A 5 17.18 3.05 9.81
C ASP A 5 16.25 2.18 8.96
N TRP A 6 15.80 2.74 7.83
CA TRP A 6 14.89 2.06 6.92
C TRP A 6 15.54 0.88 6.20
N ASP A 7 16.85 0.92 5.96
CA ASP A 7 17.56 -0.19 5.31
C ASP A 7 17.58 -1.41 6.23
N ALA A 8 17.80 -1.20 7.54
CA ALA A 8 17.71 -2.27 8.53
C ALA A 8 16.28 -2.80 8.70
N ALA A 9 15.26 -1.94 8.62
CA ALA A 9 13.85 -2.33 8.80
C ALA A 9 13.24 -3.01 7.55
N ALA A 10 13.78 -2.76 6.35
CA ALA A 10 13.18 -3.19 5.10
C ALA A 10 12.96 -4.72 5.01
N GLY A 11 13.85 -5.52 5.59
CA GLY A 11 13.80 -6.98 5.50
C GLY A 11 12.59 -7.64 6.19
N SER A 12 12.03 -6.99 7.21
CA SER A 12 10.87 -7.47 7.97
C SER A 12 9.68 -6.51 7.91
N PHE A 13 9.72 -5.51 7.03
CA PHE A 13 8.75 -4.42 7.03
C PHE A 13 7.30 -4.92 6.89
N ASP A 14 7.08 -5.92 6.05
CA ASP A 14 5.75 -6.50 5.77
C ASP A 14 5.19 -7.37 6.90
N GLU A 15 6.03 -7.80 7.83
CA GLU A 15 5.61 -8.64 8.96
C GLU A 15 4.80 -7.85 9.99
N GLU A 16 4.97 -6.53 10.01
CA GLU A 16 4.16 -5.66 10.85
C GLU A 16 2.70 -5.65 10.37
N PRO A 17 1.72 -5.73 11.28
CA PRO A 17 0.31 -5.99 10.95
C PRO A 17 -0.32 -4.99 9.97
N ASP A 18 0.17 -3.76 9.92
CA ASP A 18 -0.36 -2.65 9.13
C ASP A 18 0.41 -2.37 7.82
N HIS A 19 1.50 -3.09 7.56
CA HIS A 19 2.39 -2.81 6.43
C HIS A 19 2.20 -3.77 5.24
N GLY A 20 2.32 -5.08 5.47
CA GLY A 20 2.29 -6.08 4.40
C GLY A 20 0.88 -6.45 3.91
N LEU A 21 -0.15 -6.06 4.65
CA LEU A 21 -1.55 -6.45 4.40
C LEU A 21 -1.72 -7.97 4.22
N LEU A 22 -1.00 -8.75 5.03
CA LEU A 22 -1.01 -10.22 5.00
C LEU A 22 -2.31 -10.81 5.55
N ASP A 23 -2.96 -10.10 6.48
CA ASP A 23 -4.30 -10.44 6.97
C ASP A 23 -5.36 -10.09 5.90
N PRO A 24 -6.16 -11.06 5.42
CA PRO A 24 -7.16 -10.81 4.40
C PRO A 24 -8.22 -9.77 4.78
N ALA A 25 -8.66 -9.73 6.04
CA ALA A 25 -9.67 -8.78 6.48
C ALA A 25 -9.12 -7.35 6.51
N VAL A 26 -7.86 -7.18 6.91
CA VAL A 26 -7.16 -5.88 6.86
C VAL A 26 -6.95 -5.44 5.41
N ARG A 27 -6.54 -6.37 4.55
CA ARG A 27 -6.38 -6.12 3.11
C ARG A 27 -7.68 -5.66 2.45
N ASP A 28 -8.79 -6.33 2.73
CA ASP A 28 -10.11 -5.99 2.18
C ASP A 28 -10.60 -4.63 2.69
N ALA A 29 -10.37 -4.33 3.98
CA ALA A 29 -10.70 -3.02 4.54
C ALA A 29 -9.90 -1.89 3.87
N TRP A 30 -8.61 -2.10 3.60
CA TRP A 30 -7.79 -1.15 2.84
C TRP A 30 -8.22 -1.03 1.39
N ALA A 31 -8.61 -2.12 0.74
CA ALA A 31 -9.10 -2.09 -0.64
C ALA A 31 -10.36 -1.22 -0.78
N GLY A 32 -11.35 -1.42 0.11
CA GLY A 32 -12.55 -0.59 0.15
C GLY A 32 -12.26 0.87 0.50
N ARG A 33 -11.27 1.12 1.37
CA ARG A 33 -10.82 2.48 1.69
C ARG A 33 -10.20 3.18 0.48
N LEU A 34 -9.31 2.50 -0.24
CA LEU A 34 -8.71 3.00 -1.48
C LEU A 34 -9.75 3.30 -2.55
N GLU A 35 -10.75 2.42 -2.74
CA GLU A 35 -11.84 2.65 -3.69
C GLU A 35 -12.63 3.93 -3.36
N SER A 36 -12.81 4.23 -2.07
CA SER A 36 -13.49 5.47 -1.63
C SER A 36 -12.67 6.75 -1.84
N TRP A 37 -11.34 6.62 -2.00
CA TRP A 37 -10.42 7.75 -2.14
C TRP A 37 -10.03 8.02 -3.59
N LEU A 38 -9.88 6.97 -4.39
CA LEU A 38 -9.47 7.06 -5.78
C LEU A 38 -10.65 7.41 -6.69
N PRO A 39 -10.40 8.07 -7.84
CA PRO A 39 -11.45 8.32 -8.83
C PRO A 39 -12.05 7.02 -9.34
N THR A 40 -13.37 7.00 -9.58
CA THR A 40 -14.05 5.83 -10.15
C THR A 40 -13.51 5.48 -11.55
N THR A 41 -13.13 6.49 -12.34
CA THR A 41 -12.45 6.27 -13.62
C THR A 41 -11.00 5.88 -13.39
N ARG A 42 -10.56 4.81 -14.06
CA ARG A 42 -9.17 4.34 -13.99
C ARG A 42 -8.22 5.43 -14.48
N GLY A 43 -7.12 5.62 -13.78
CA GLY A 43 -6.16 6.68 -14.07
C GLY A 43 -4.77 6.36 -13.53
N ASP A 44 -3.86 7.31 -13.72
CA ASP A 44 -2.48 7.23 -13.25
C ASP A 44 -2.38 7.70 -11.79
N VAL A 45 -1.74 6.90 -10.94
CA VAL A 45 -1.57 7.13 -9.50
C VAL A 45 -0.08 7.10 -9.16
N LEU A 46 0.38 8.08 -8.40
CA LEU A 46 1.74 8.13 -7.86
C LEU A 46 1.72 7.67 -6.39
N ASP A 47 2.46 6.61 -6.06
CA ASP A 47 2.58 6.09 -4.69
C ASP A 47 3.92 6.53 -4.05
N LEU A 48 3.88 7.58 -3.22
CA LEU A 48 5.06 8.17 -2.61
C LEU A 48 5.42 7.49 -1.29
N GLY A 49 6.62 6.92 -1.23
CA GLY A 49 7.04 6.12 -0.07
C GLY A 49 6.29 4.80 -0.01
N CYS A 50 6.08 4.18 -1.17
CA CYS A 50 5.27 2.97 -1.36
C CYS A 50 5.74 1.74 -0.56
N GLY A 51 6.93 1.81 0.05
CA GLY A 51 7.53 0.69 0.79
C GLY A 51 7.67 -0.52 -0.12
N THR A 52 7.06 -1.63 0.28
CA THR A 52 6.99 -2.89 -0.48
C THR A 52 5.85 -2.92 -1.51
N GLY A 53 5.04 -1.86 -1.60
CA GLY A 53 4.01 -1.69 -2.60
C GLY A 53 2.64 -2.28 -2.25
N SER A 54 2.36 -2.59 -0.98
CA SER A 54 1.09 -3.20 -0.55
C SER A 54 -0.15 -2.42 -1.04
N LEU A 55 -0.14 -1.09 -0.94
CA LEU A 55 -1.23 -0.25 -1.42
C LEU A 55 -1.20 -0.05 -2.94
N SER A 56 0.00 0.08 -3.53
CA SER A 56 0.19 0.07 -4.98
C SER A 56 -0.48 -1.14 -5.64
N LEU A 57 -0.32 -2.34 -5.07
CA LEU A 57 -0.94 -3.57 -5.59
C LEU A 57 -2.46 -3.54 -5.50
N LEU A 58 -3.04 -2.95 -4.46
CA LEU A 58 -4.49 -2.79 -4.34
C LEU A 58 -5.04 -1.80 -5.38
N ALA A 59 -4.39 -0.64 -5.56
CA ALA A 59 -4.79 0.34 -6.56
C ALA A 59 -4.65 -0.22 -7.99
N ALA A 60 -3.56 -0.95 -8.28
CA ALA A 60 -3.37 -1.64 -9.55
C ALA A 60 -4.43 -2.73 -9.78
N GLY A 61 -4.78 -3.50 -8.75
CA GLY A 61 -5.85 -4.50 -8.80
C GLY A 61 -7.23 -3.89 -9.08
N GLN A 62 -7.45 -2.63 -8.67
CA GLN A 62 -8.65 -1.87 -9.05
C GLN A 62 -8.60 -1.35 -10.49
N GLY A 63 -7.45 -1.44 -11.18
CA GLY A 63 -7.27 -1.07 -12.58
C GLY A 63 -6.59 0.28 -12.82
N HIS A 64 -6.06 0.92 -11.78
CA HIS A 64 -5.23 2.12 -11.93
C HIS A 64 -3.83 1.75 -12.44
N ARG A 65 -3.18 2.67 -13.15
CA ARG A 65 -1.75 2.56 -13.46
C ARG A 65 -0.98 3.23 -12.33
N VAL A 66 -0.17 2.47 -11.61
CA VAL A 66 0.60 3.00 -10.47
C VAL A 66 2.06 3.25 -10.89
N THR A 67 2.68 4.30 -10.35
CA THR A 67 4.11 4.63 -10.50
C THR A 67 4.66 5.12 -9.17
#